data_AF-A0A2W7BDL0-F1
#
_entry.id   AF-A0A2W7BDL0-F1
#
_cell.length_a   1.000
_cell.length_b   1.000
_cell.length_c   1.000
_cell.angle_alpha   90.00
_cell.angle_beta   90.00
_cell.angle_gamma   90.00
#
_symmetry.space_group_name_H-M   'P 1'
#
loop_
_entity.id
_entity.type
_entity.pdbx_description
1 polymer ?
#
loop_
_entity_poly.entity_id
_entity_poly.type
_entity_poly.pdbx_seq_one_letter_code
_entity_poly.pdbx_strand_id
1 'polypeptide(L)'
;MADSLTALMGTRTASAIAKPTGTRIRMVHQVISDYNHLGVEAIETPGSGGRRHSYLKLEEEQQVLETLNPKAKRGEITSKPQVKQAFEQKVEHTVHIAVFL
;
A
#
# COMPACT_ATOMS: atom_id res chain seq x y z
N MET A 1 -31.39 14.63 -13.27
CA MET A 1 -31.40 14.99 -11.83
C MET A 1 -29.96 14.95 -11.36
N ALA A 2 -29.41 16.12 -11.00
CA ALA A 2 -28.10 16.41 -10.41
C ALA A 2 -26.80 16.07 -11.20
N ASP A 3 -26.53 16.81 -12.29
CA ASP A 3 -25.23 16.83 -13.01
C ASP A 3 -24.47 18.15 -12.76
N SER A 4 -24.11 18.45 -11.51
CA SER A 4 -23.22 19.58 -11.22
C SER A 4 -22.35 19.30 -10.01
N LEU A 5 -21.07 19.04 -10.24
CA LEU A 5 -20.07 18.92 -9.19
C LEU A 5 -18.92 19.90 -9.48
N THR A 6 -18.87 20.96 -8.66
CA THR A 6 -17.96 22.09 -8.79
C THR A 6 -16.66 21.82 -8.05
N ALA A 7 -15.53 22.04 -8.72
CA ALA A 7 -14.29 22.45 -8.05
C ALA A 7 -13.63 23.52 -8.94
N LEU A 8 -13.86 24.79 -8.58
CA LEU A 8 -13.26 26.03 -9.10
C LEU A 8 -13.36 26.40 -10.60
N MET A 9 -13.70 25.49 -11.52
CA MET A 9 -13.77 25.81 -12.96
C MET A 9 -14.93 25.11 -13.70
N GLY A 10 -16.12 25.72 -13.64
CA GLY A 10 -17.28 25.32 -14.46
C GLY A 10 -17.86 23.95 -14.13
N THR A 11 -19.16 23.78 -14.29
CA THR A 11 -19.84 22.48 -14.11
C THR A 11 -19.46 21.54 -15.24
N ARG A 12 -18.34 20.83 -15.12
CA ARG A 12 -17.98 19.75 -16.05
C ARG A 12 -18.64 18.46 -15.59
N THR A 13 -19.25 17.73 -16.50
CA THR A 13 -19.75 16.39 -16.22
C THR A 13 -18.59 15.45 -15.93
N ALA A 14 -18.80 14.42 -15.09
CA ALA A 14 -17.75 13.47 -14.74
C ALA A 14 -17.17 12.74 -15.96
N SER A 15 -17.98 12.54 -17.02
CA SER A 15 -17.54 12.00 -18.31
C SER A 15 -16.56 12.94 -19.04
N ALA A 16 -16.81 14.25 -19.00
CA ALA A 16 -15.94 15.25 -19.60
C ALA A 16 -14.58 15.38 -18.88
N ILE A 17 -14.51 14.95 -17.61
CA ILE A 17 -13.25 14.86 -16.86
C ILE A 17 -12.56 13.53 -17.16
N ALA A 18 -13.28 12.42 -17.08
CA ALA A 18 -12.74 11.06 -17.24
C ALA A 18 -12.05 10.83 -18.59
N LYS A 19 -12.67 11.29 -19.68
CA LYS A 19 -12.18 11.07 -21.05
C LYS A 19 -10.78 11.67 -21.31
N PRO A 20 -10.50 12.96 -21.01
CA PRO A 20 -9.16 13.52 -21.17
C PRO A 20 -8.15 13.03 -20.14
N THR A 21 -8.58 12.68 -18.92
CA THR A 21 -7.65 12.22 -17.86
C THR A 21 -7.34 10.73 -17.93
N GLY A 22 -7.97 9.98 -18.84
CA GLY A 22 -7.80 8.52 -18.94
C GLY A 22 -8.28 7.75 -17.70
N THR A 23 -9.17 8.35 -16.90
CA THR A 23 -9.69 7.75 -15.67
C THR A 23 -11.09 7.19 -15.89
N ARG A 24 -11.58 6.39 -14.95
CA ARG A 24 -12.95 5.88 -14.98
C ARG A 24 -13.90 6.91 -14.36
N ILE A 25 -15.12 7.03 -14.88
CA ILE A 25 -16.15 7.94 -14.34
C ILE A 25 -16.37 7.72 -12.83
N ARG A 26 -16.39 6.46 -12.37
CA ARG A 26 -16.47 6.12 -10.94
C ARG A 26 -15.36 6.76 -10.11
N MET A 27 -14.14 6.78 -10.64
CA MET A 27 -12.99 7.36 -9.94
C MET A 27 -13.15 8.88 -9.81
N VAL A 28 -13.68 9.55 -10.83
CA VAL A 28 -13.97 10.99 -10.76
C VAL A 28 -14.98 11.28 -9.65
N HIS A 29 -16.07 10.53 -9.56
CA HIS A 29 -17.03 10.69 -8.46
C HIS A 29 -16.43 10.40 -7.09
N GLN A 30 -15.60 9.35 -6.98
CA GLN A 30 -14.93 9.00 -5.73
C GLN A 30 -14.01 10.11 -5.26
N VAL A 31 -13.12 10.60 -6.14
CA VAL A 31 -12.18 11.68 -5.84
C VAL A 31 -12.91 12.97 -5.43
N ILE A 32 -13.98 13.34 -6.14
CA ILE A 32 -14.78 14.52 -5.78
C ILE A 32 -15.47 14.33 -4.43
N SER A 33 -16.04 13.15 -4.19
CA SER A 33 -16.68 12.81 -2.92
C SER A 33 -15.68 12.90 -1.77
N ASP A 34 -14.52 12.27 -1.91
CA ASP A 34 -13.47 12.25 -0.90
C ASP A 34 -12.94 13.66 -0.62
N TYR A 35 -12.71 14.46 -1.67
CA TYR A 35 -12.31 15.86 -1.53
C TYR A 35 -13.38 16.70 -0.81
N ASN A 36 -14.66 16.54 -1.16
CA ASN A 36 -15.74 17.31 -0.54
C ASN A 36 -15.97 16.93 0.94
N HIS A 37 -15.73 15.69 1.31
CA HIS A 37 -15.97 15.19 2.66
C HIS A 37 -14.76 15.34 3.60
N LEU A 38 -13.54 15.17 3.08
CA LEU A 38 -12.32 15.07 3.87
C LEU A 38 -11.28 16.16 3.53
N GLY A 39 -11.57 17.00 2.53
CA GLY A 39 -10.67 18.07 2.09
C GLY A 39 -9.48 17.54 1.28
N VAL A 40 -8.49 18.42 1.09
CA VAL A 40 -7.29 18.13 0.29
C VAL A 40 -6.46 16.98 0.86
N GLU A 41 -6.49 16.79 2.18
CA GLU A 41 -5.74 15.75 2.88
C GLU A 41 -6.10 14.34 2.39
N ALA A 42 -7.35 14.08 2.04
CA ALA A 42 -7.75 12.76 1.52
C ALA A 42 -7.18 12.42 0.14
N ILE A 43 -6.86 13.43 -0.66
CA ILE A 43 -6.22 13.23 -1.96
C ILE A 43 -4.70 13.13 -1.80
N GLU A 44 -4.15 13.84 -0.81
CA GLU A 44 -2.71 13.86 -0.49
C GLU A 44 -2.28 12.67 0.39
N THR A 45 -3.23 11.92 0.99
CA THR A 45 -2.87 10.74 1.79
C THR A 45 -2.01 9.78 0.98
N PRO A 46 -0.96 9.19 1.60
CA PRO A 46 -0.11 8.22 0.92
C PRO A 46 -1.01 7.08 0.45
N GLY A 47 -0.95 6.81 -0.87
CA GLY A 47 -1.93 6.00 -1.59
C GLY A 47 -2.12 4.58 -1.08
N SER A 48 -2.82 3.75 -1.86
CA SER A 48 -3.09 2.36 -1.50
C SER A 48 -1.80 1.54 -1.36
N GLY A 49 -1.31 1.45 -0.12
CA GLY A 49 -0.12 0.70 0.26
C GLY A 49 0.11 0.87 1.76
N GLY A 50 -0.22 -0.17 2.53
CA GLY A 50 0.02 -0.20 3.97
C GLY A 50 0.20 -1.65 4.42
N ARG A 51 0.79 -1.84 5.61
CA ARG A 51 0.97 -3.15 6.24
C ARG A 51 -0.39 -3.72 6.70
N ARG A 52 -1.23 -4.12 5.75
CA ARG A 52 -2.58 -4.70 5.99
C ARG A 52 -2.55 -6.21 6.15
N HIS A 53 -1.52 -6.87 5.61
CA HIS A 53 -1.34 -8.33 5.60
C HIS A 53 0.06 -8.73 6.09
N SER A 54 0.63 -7.99 7.04
CA SER A 54 1.95 -8.32 7.60
C SER A 54 1.81 -9.34 8.73
N TYR A 55 2.60 -10.42 8.68
CA TYR A 55 2.62 -11.46 9.72
C TYR A 55 3.28 -10.98 11.03
N LEU A 56 4.19 -10.02 10.96
CA LEU A 56 4.94 -9.50 12.10
C LEU A 56 4.79 -7.97 12.21
N LYS A 57 4.84 -7.47 13.44
CA LYS A 57 5.05 -6.05 13.71
C LYS A 57 6.45 -5.62 13.28
N LEU A 58 6.69 -4.30 13.19
CA LEU A 58 7.97 -3.76 12.74
C LEU A 58 9.11 -4.20 13.66
N GLU A 59 8.85 -4.20 14.95
CA GLU A 59 9.79 -4.58 16.01
C GLU A 59 10.15 -6.07 15.93
N GLU A 60 9.16 -6.91 15.63
CA GLU A 60 9.36 -8.36 15.51
C GLU A 60 10.13 -8.73 14.24
N GLU A 61 9.87 -8.04 13.13
CA GLU A 61 10.66 -8.19 11.91
C GLU A 61 12.12 -7.78 12.13
N GLN A 62 12.36 -6.69 12.86
CA GLN A 62 13.70 -6.24 13.22
C GLN A 62 14.47 -7.29 14.05
N GLN A 63 13.82 -7.96 15.00
CA GLN A 63 14.44 -9.06 15.76
C GLN A 63 14.87 -10.25 14.87
N VAL A 64 14.07 -10.58 13.86
CA VAL A 64 14.42 -11.63 12.89
C VAL A 64 15.65 -11.21 12.08
N LEU A 65 15.69 -9.96 11.63
CA LEU A 65 16.83 -9.41 10.89
C LEU A 65 18.11 -9.33 11.74
N GLU A 66 18.00 -9.00 13.03
CA GLU A 66 19.13 -8.98 13.96
C GLU A 66 19.79 -10.36 14.12
N THR A 67 19.01 -11.43 14.04
CA THR A 67 19.52 -12.81 14.07
C THR A 67 20.33 -13.16 12.81
N LEU A 68 20.05 -12.49 11.68
CA LEU A 68 20.71 -12.69 10.39
C LEU A 68 21.89 -11.72 10.16
N ASN A 69 21.89 -10.56 10.81
CA ASN A 69 22.94 -9.55 10.76
C ASN A 69 24.38 -10.06 10.97
N PRO A 70 24.69 -10.97 11.92
CA PRO A 70 26.07 -11.44 12.09
C PRO A 70 26.58 -12.24 10.89
N LYS A 71 25.71 -12.91 10.12
CA LYS A 71 26.08 -13.59 8.86
C LYS A 71 26.29 -12.58 7.74
N ALA A 72 25.39 -11.60 7.61
CA ALA A 72 25.52 -10.53 6.63
C ALA A 72 26.79 -9.68 6.82
N LYS A 73 27.15 -9.36 8.08
CA LYS A 73 28.38 -8.61 8.42
C LYS A 73 29.68 -9.33 8.05
N ARG A 74 29.65 -10.66 7.91
CA ARG A 74 30.80 -11.46 7.45
C ARG A 74 30.89 -11.56 5.93
N GLY A 75 29.99 -10.92 5.19
CA GLY A 75 29.92 -11.02 3.73
C GLY A 75 29.29 -12.34 3.25
N GLU A 76 28.66 -13.10 4.13
CA GLU A 76 27.96 -14.33 3.77
C GLU A 76 26.62 -13.99 3.09
N ILE A 77 26.37 -14.55 1.91
CA ILE A 77 25.09 -14.43 1.23
C ILE A 77 24.07 -15.28 2.01
N THR A 78 23.18 -14.62 2.75
CA THR A 78 22.04 -15.29 3.36
C THR A 78 21.00 -15.54 2.27
N SER A 79 20.74 -16.82 1.98
CA SER A 79 19.83 -17.20 0.90
C SER A 79 18.36 -17.07 1.32
N LYS A 80 17.46 -16.75 0.37
CA LYS A 80 16.01 -16.67 0.59
C LYS A 80 15.43 -17.81 1.46
N PRO A 81 15.79 -19.10 1.28
CA PRO A 81 15.28 -20.17 2.15
C PRO A 81 15.75 -20.07 3.60
N GLN A 82 16.96 -19.57 3.87
CA GLN A 82 17.47 -19.38 5.24
C GLN A 82 16.71 -18.26 5.97
N VAL A 83 16.40 -17.17 5.26
CA VAL A 83 15.58 -16.08 5.81
C VAL A 83 14.17 -16.58 6.11
N LYS A 84 13.58 -17.35 5.18
CA LYS A 84 12.25 -17.96 5.37
C LYS A 84 12.22 -18.89 6.58
N GLN A 85 13.24 -19.74 6.76
CA GLN A 85 13.32 -20.64 7.90
C GLN A 85 13.41 -19.89 9.23
N ALA A 86 14.25 -18.84 9.30
CA ALA A 86 14.35 -18.00 10.51
C ALA A 86 13.04 -17.27 10.81
N PHE A 87 12.31 -16.86 9.77
CA PHE A 87 11.00 -16.22 9.90
C PHE A 87 9.91 -17.21 10.37
N GLU A 88 9.83 -18.40 9.79
CA GLU A 88 8.86 -19.44 10.18
C GLU A 88 9.09 -19.94 11.60
N GLN A 89 10.34 -19.99 12.06
CA GLN A 89 10.66 -20.30 13.46
C GLN A 89 10.11 -19.25 14.44
N LYS A 90 10.02 -17.98 14.02
CA LYS A 90 9.51 -16.89 14.86
C LYS A 90 7.98 -16.77 14.81
N VAL A 91 7.38 -17.09 13.67
CA VAL A 91 5.92 -17.02 13.44
C VAL A 91 5.20 -18.31 13.90
N GLU A 92 5.94 -19.36 14.24
CA GLU A 92 5.43 -20.68 14.69
C GLU A 92 4.45 -21.33 13.70
N HIS A 93 4.46 -20.90 12.44
CA HIS A 93 3.65 -21.47 11.37
C HIS A 93 4.31 -21.30 9.99
N THR A 94 3.95 -22.20 9.08
CA THR A 94 4.46 -22.21 7.71
C THR A 94 3.90 -21.02 6.92
N VAL A 95 4.79 -20.26 6.29
CA VAL A 95 4.43 -19.09 5.48
C VAL A 95 4.54 -19.44 4.01
N HIS A 96 3.46 -19.19 3.26
CA HIS A 96 3.42 -19.47 1.84
C HIS A 96 4.38 -18.55 1.07
N ILE A 97 5.11 -19.09 0.09
CA ILE A 97 6.20 -18.38 -0.60
C ILE A 97 5.72 -17.12 -1.33
N ALA A 98 4.43 -17.07 -1.68
CA ALA A 98 3.78 -15.96 -2.38
C ALA A 98 3.46 -14.75 -1.48
N VAL A 99 3.50 -14.92 -0.15
CA VAL A 99 3.21 -13.85 0.83
C VAL A 99 4.50 -13.35 1.51
N PHE A 100 5.65 -13.94 1.17
CA PHE A 100 6.95 -13.66 1.77
C PHE A 100 7.77 -12.60 1.00
N LEU A 101 7.20 -11.99 -0.06
CA LEU A 101 7.80 -10.91 -0.87
C LEU A 101 6.75 -9.82 -1.12
#